data_AF-A0A564UCR7-F1
#
_entry.id   AF-A0A564UCR7-F1
#
_cell.length_a   1.000
_cell.length_b   1.000
_cell.length_c   1.000
_cell.angle_alpha   90.00
_cell.angle_beta   90.00
_cell.angle_gamma   90.00
#
_symmetry.space_group_name_H-M   'P 1'
#
loop_
_entity.id
_entity.type
_entity.pdbx_description
1 polymer ?
#
loop_
_entity_poly.entity_id
_entity_poly.type
_entity_poly.pdbx_seq_one_letter_code
_entity_poly.pdbx_strand_id
1 'polypeptide(L)'
;MKFSWGDSIFFAFLWASVWAGALTCYVLDWKVEWMQPKLWFLYVKKKLNKSKSIFFKATKISQKVLNPFETVLSALEDGNIQNSSVNIGQSYRQKIEHEMKLLQANDITHEIRIAYAKLPEANKKNHDFKHWNDAGREWREAILQGTVSNRYRNKKSGKILYEDFFPHGAILLRQSRHIRHDEVESKNRNEEQQFYSEYQKIMCPSCGAEISLNSNEVHCPYCGGYIKSDFFDWQIEELLIYQDLNPNDYNYKMVAATLLVFFLPAVPCFRFIQSVEIILAVPFVLTVILAVILGAVLLRSKNSTEGLEEQIVRYDEKVLLVDLNEALNDAELTSDLLFYSVDKLQLKAVDNIETQTTITIQAILHKLILQNNQKIIKKDKKMELKLYRARHPRRMKSKGQAVFSEKECPSCGANFMPDKNGCCSYCGYQLTVDNSKWRLVNL
;
A
#
# COMPACT_ATOMS: atom_id res chain seq x y z
N MET A 1 24.98 35.79 41.43
CA MET A 1 25.61 34.48 41.73
C MET A 1 26.40 34.06 40.49
N LYS A 2 27.67 33.67 40.59
CA LYS A 2 28.42 33.14 39.42
C LYS A 2 28.26 31.63 39.40
N PHE A 3 27.43 31.12 38.49
CA PHE A 3 27.30 29.68 38.28
C PHE A 3 28.59 29.09 37.71
N SER A 4 29.00 27.92 38.21
CA SER A 4 30.04 27.13 37.55
C SER A 4 29.52 26.62 36.19
N TRP A 5 30.41 26.09 35.35
CA TRP A 5 29.98 25.44 34.11
C TRP A 5 29.05 24.24 34.37
N GLY A 6 29.32 23.47 35.43
CA GLY A 6 28.45 22.36 35.84
C GLY A 6 27.05 22.85 36.26
N ASP A 7 26.99 23.88 37.08
CA ASP A 7 25.71 24.46 37.53
C ASP A 7 24.93 25.06 36.35
N SER A 8 25.62 25.76 35.44
CA SER A 8 25.01 26.37 34.26
C SER A 8 24.38 25.33 33.34
N ILE A 9 25.06 24.20 33.12
CA ILE A 9 24.55 23.07 32.33
C ILE A 9 23.35 22.43 33.04
N PHE A 10 23.44 22.21 34.35
CA PHE A 10 22.37 21.63 35.14
C PHE A 10 21.09 22.49 35.11
N PHE A 11 21.20 23.80 35.35
CA PHE A 11 20.06 24.71 35.31
C PHE A 11 19.51 24.89 33.89
N ALA A 12 20.37 24.90 32.85
CA ALA A 12 19.91 24.89 31.46
C ALA A 12 19.14 23.62 31.10
N PHE A 13 19.57 22.45 31.61
CA PHE A 13 18.85 21.18 31.40
C PHE A 13 17.50 21.17 32.11
N LEU A 14 17.43 21.64 33.36
CA LEU A 14 16.16 21.80 34.08
C LEU A 14 15.22 22.74 33.34
N TRP A 15 15.73 23.89 32.88
CA TRP A 15 14.96 24.85 32.08
C TRP A 15 14.37 24.20 30.83
N ALA A 16 15.20 23.53 30.03
CA ALA A 16 14.76 22.84 28.83
C ALA A 16 13.73 21.73 29.12
N SER A 17 13.92 20.99 30.22
CA SER A 17 13.03 19.91 30.64
C SER A 17 11.65 20.42 31.05
N VAL A 18 11.56 21.57 31.73
CA VAL A 18 10.28 22.19 32.11
C VAL A 18 9.47 22.53 30.86
N TRP A 19 10.10 23.17 29.85
CA TRP A 19 9.42 23.56 28.62
C TRP A 19 9.08 22.36 27.73
N ALA A 20 9.98 21.38 27.62
CA ALA A 20 9.68 20.13 26.95
C ALA A 20 8.52 19.39 27.62
N GLY A 21 8.49 19.36 28.96
CA GLY A 21 7.38 18.83 29.76
C GLY A 21 6.06 19.54 29.48
N ALA A 22 6.06 20.87 29.46
CA ALA A 22 4.88 21.67 29.13
C ALA A 22 4.37 21.36 27.71
N LEU A 23 5.27 21.28 26.72
CA LEU A 23 4.91 20.91 25.35
C LEU A 23 4.33 19.49 25.29
N THR A 24 4.95 18.52 25.96
CA THR A 24 4.47 17.13 25.98
C THR A 24 3.09 16.99 26.60
N CYS A 25 2.78 17.75 27.65
CA CYS A 25 1.56 17.58 28.43
C CYS A 25 0.38 18.41 27.91
N TYR A 26 0.63 19.60 27.35
CA TYR A 26 -0.43 20.57 27.04
C TYR A 26 -0.62 20.85 25.55
N VAL A 27 0.33 20.47 24.69
CA VAL A 27 0.29 20.85 23.26
C VAL A 27 0.25 19.63 22.35
N LEU A 28 0.98 18.57 22.68
CA LEU A 28 1.13 17.40 21.80
C LEU A 28 0.17 16.28 22.19
N ASP A 29 -0.57 15.76 21.20
CA ASP A 29 -1.41 14.58 21.36
C ASP A 29 -0.60 13.29 21.19
N TRP A 30 -0.53 12.46 22.24
CA TRP A 30 0.23 11.22 22.22
C TRP A 30 -0.66 10.00 21.99
N LYS A 31 -0.34 9.20 20.98
CA LYS A 31 -0.95 7.86 20.82
C LYS A 31 -0.23 6.86 21.72
N VAL A 32 -0.75 6.63 22.92
CA VAL A 32 -0.13 5.78 23.97
C VAL A 32 0.10 4.34 23.53
N GLU A 33 -0.76 3.79 22.68
CA GLU A 33 -0.61 2.42 22.13
C GLU A 33 0.71 2.21 21.38
N TRP A 34 1.30 3.28 20.84
CA TRP A 34 2.56 3.27 20.10
C TRP A 34 3.80 3.41 20.97
N MET A 35 3.62 3.59 22.28
CA MET A 35 4.70 3.71 23.26
C MET A 35 4.94 2.40 24.02
N GLN A 36 4.45 1.28 23.49
CA GLN A 36 4.62 -0.04 24.11
C GLN A 36 6.11 -0.41 24.23
N PRO A 37 6.52 -1.00 25.36
CA PRO A 37 7.92 -1.36 25.59
C PRO A 37 8.36 -2.48 24.66
N LYS A 38 9.64 -2.49 24.27
CA LYS A 38 10.22 -3.54 23.40
C LYS A 38 9.97 -4.97 23.90
N LEU A 39 9.96 -5.17 25.22
CA LEU A 39 9.69 -6.47 25.87
C LEU A 39 8.29 -7.01 25.54
N TRP A 40 7.30 -6.13 25.37
CA TRP A 40 5.95 -6.53 24.97
C TRP A 40 5.97 -7.16 23.58
N PHE A 41 6.66 -6.55 22.62
CA PHE A 41 6.75 -7.10 21.26
C PHE A 41 7.52 -8.42 21.20
N LEU A 42 8.54 -8.61 22.04
CA LEU A 42 9.21 -9.92 22.18
C LEU A 42 8.25 -11.00 22.70
N TYR A 43 7.40 -10.66 23.67
CA TYR A 43 6.34 -11.55 24.15
C TYR A 43 5.34 -11.89 23.03
N VAL A 44 4.86 -10.90 22.28
CA VAL A 44 3.93 -11.09 21.16
C VAL A 44 4.57 -11.97 20.07
N LYS A 45 5.82 -11.71 19.71
CA LYS A 45 6.59 -12.52 18.75
C LYS A 45 6.64 -13.99 19.17
N LYS A 46 6.95 -14.28 20.43
CA LYS A 46 6.97 -15.66 20.96
C LYS A 46 5.60 -16.33 20.89
N LYS A 47 4.51 -15.59 21.07
CA LYS A 47 3.14 -16.10 20.92
C LYS A 47 2.79 -16.37 19.46
N LEU A 48 3.10 -15.44 18.55
CA LEU A 48 2.87 -15.60 17.12
C LEU A 48 3.62 -16.80 16.52
N ASN A 49 4.86 -17.05 16.96
CA ASN A 49 5.65 -18.20 16.51
C ASN A 49 5.10 -19.55 16.95
N LYS A 50 4.24 -19.58 17.99
CA LYS A 50 3.55 -20.79 18.46
C LYS A 50 2.13 -20.90 17.93
N SER A 51 1.58 -19.82 17.36
CA SER A 51 0.20 -19.78 16.91
C SER A 51 0.04 -20.48 15.58
N LYS A 52 -0.93 -21.40 15.49
CA LYS A 52 -1.38 -21.95 14.21
C LYS A 52 -2.36 -21.02 13.51
N SER A 53 -3.14 -20.21 14.26
CA SER A 53 -4.14 -19.32 13.68
C SER A 53 -3.47 -18.13 12.97
N ILE A 54 -3.98 -17.79 11.78
CA ILE A 54 -3.56 -16.62 10.98
C ILE A 54 -3.78 -15.32 11.78
N PHE A 55 -4.99 -15.19 12.34
CA PHE A 55 -5.39 -14.07 13.17
C PHE A 55 -5.31 -14.47 14.64
N PHE A 56 -4.40 -13.85 15.39
CA PHE A 56 -4.28 -14.02 16.84
C PHE A 56 -4.94 -12.85 17.56
N LYS A 57 -6.02 -13.11 18.30
CA LYS A 57 -6.79 -12.09 19.03
C LYS A 57 -7.28 -10.92 18.14
N ALA A 58 -7.76 -11.25 16.94
CA ALA A 58 -8.52 -10.31 16.10
C ALA A 58 -9.95 -10.21 16.64
N THR A 59 -10.20 -9.27 17.56
CA THR A 59 -11.54 -9.05 18.12
C THR A 59 -12.14 -7.79 17.49
N LYS A 60 -13.44 -7.82 17.14
CA LYS A 60 -14.19 -6.68 16.56
C LYS A 60 -13.94 -6.39 15.07
N ILE A 61 -13.49 -7.38 14.27
CA ILE A 61 -13.47 -7.28 12.80
C ILE A 61 -14.52 -8.25 12.24
N SER A 62 -15.28 -7.82 11.23
CA SER A 62 -16.30 -8.66 10.60
C SER A 62 -15.67 -9.79 9.78
N GLN A 63 -16.30 -10.97 9.78
CA GLN A 63 -15.82 -12.11 8.99
C GLN A 63 -15.82 -11.80 7.48
N LYS A 64 -16.73 -10.92 7.02
CA LYS A 64 -16.75 -10.38 5.65
C LYS A 64 -15.39 -9.78 5.24
N VAL A 65 -14.73 -9.06 6.15
CA VAL A 65 -13.42 -8.46 5.90
C VAL A 65 -12.30 -9.47 6.09
N LEU A 66 -12.37 -10.36 7.09
CA LEU A 66 -11.31 -11.33 7.37
C LEU A 66 -11.21 -12.44 6.31
N ASN A 67 -12.33 -12.92 5.78
CA ASN A 67 -12.37 -14.05 4.84
C ASN A 67 -11.44 -13.85 3.63
N PRO A 68 -11.46 -12.71 2.91
CA PRO A 68 -10.54 -12.50 1.79
C PRO A 68 -9.06 -12.57 2.19
N PHE A 69 -8.67 -12.04 3.36
CA PHE A 69 -7.31 -12.19 3.86
C PHE A 69 -7.02 -13.65 4.20
N GLU A 70 -7.89 -14.32 4.94
CA GLU A 70 -7.71 -15.71 5.34
C GLU A 70 -7.50 -16.63 4.13
N THR A 71 -8.24 -16.38 3.05
CA THR A 71 -8.15 -17.19 1.84
C THR A 71 -6.81 -17.02 1.13
N VAL A 72 -6.31 -15.78 0.98
CA VAL A 72 -4.98 -15.54 0.38
C VAL A 72 -3.85 -16.05 1.27
N LEU A 73 -3.93 -15.75 2.56
CA LEU A 73 -2.87 -16.09 3.51
C LEU A 73 -2.77 -17.61 3.70
N SER A 74 -3.90 -18.31 3.71
CA SER A 74 -3.91 -19.79 3.69
C SER A 74 -3.37 -20.33 2.39
N ALA A 75 -3.73 -19.74 1.24
CA ALA A 75 -3.20 -20.19 -0.05
C ALA A 75 -1.67 -20.07 -0.11
N LEU A 76 -1.10 -18.94 0.34
CA LEU A 76 0.35 -18.74 0.44
C LEU A 76 1.04 -19.77 1.36
N GLU A 77 0.39 -20.12 2.47
CA GLU A 77 0.90 -21.12 3.41
C GLU A 77 0.82 -22.54 2.83
N ASP A 78 -0.32 -22.94 2.30
CA ASP A 78 -0.52 -24.28 1.72
C ASP A 78 0.30 -24.46 0.43
N GLY A 79 0.64 -23.36 -0.23
CA GLY A 79 1.36 -23.35 -1.50
C GLY A 79 0.47 -23.74 -2.68
N ASN A 80 -0.85 -23.58 -2.61
CA ASN A 80 -1.76 -23.97 -3.69
C ASN A 80 -2.84 -22.91 -3.94
N ILE A 81 -2.73 -22.20 -5.07
CA ILE A 81 -3.77 -21.26 -5.56
C ILE A 81 -4.84 -21.97 -6.41
N GLN A 82 -4.51 -23.06 -7.11
CA GLN A 82 -5.44 -23.70 -8.04
C GLN A 82 -6.66 -24.32 -7.35
N ASN A 83 -6.50 -24.74 -6.08
CA ASN A 83 -7.60 -25.26 -5.26
C ASN A 83 -8.29 -24.19 -4.40
N SER A 84 -7.80 -22.94 -4.43
CA SER A 84 -8.39 -21.88 -3.62
C SER A 84 -9.49 -21.18 -4.43
N SER A 85 -10.62 -20.88 -3.79
CA SER A 85 -11.72 -20.10 -4.39
C SER A 85 -11.34 -18.62 -4.60
N VAL A 86 -10.04 -18.32 -4.72
CA VAL A 86 -9.51 -16.96 -4.75
C VAL A 86 -9.45 -16.50 -6.18
N ASN A 87 -10.30 -15.54 -6.53
CA ASN A 87 -10.17 -14.80 -7.78
C ASN A 87 -9.00 -13.81 -7.64
N ILE A 88 -7.95 -13.93 -8.47
CA ILE A 88 -6.73 -13.12 -8.44
C ILE A 88 -6.48 -12.58 -9.86
N GLY A 89 -6.24 -11.27 -10.01
CA GLY A 89 -5.89 -10.67 -11.31
C GLY A 89 -4.54 -11.18 -11.85
N GLN A 90 -4.30 -11.20 -13.18
CA GLN A 90 -3.08 -11.81 -13.74
C GLN A 90 -1.80 -11.21 -13.19
N SER A 91 -1.72 -9.89 -13.09
CA SER A 91 -0.47 -9.20 -12.72
C SER A 91 0.01 -9.67 -11.33
N TYR A 92 -0.93 -9.80 -10.39
CA TYR A 92 -0.63 -10.32 -9.07
C TYR A 92 -0.52 -11.86 -9.04
N ARG A 93 -1.34 -12.57 -9.82
CA ARG A 93 -1.27 -14.03 -9.96
C ARG A 93 0.10 -14.50 -10.45
N GLN A 94 0.67 -13.86 -11.48
CA GLN A 94 2.01 -14.19 -11.99
C GLN A 94 3.08 -14.11 -10.89
N LYS A 95 3.03 -13.06 -10.08
CA LYS A 95 3.96 -12.85 -8.96
C LYS A 95 3.82 -13.93 -7.90
N ILE A 96 2.60 -14.25 -7.47
CA ILE A 96 2.39 -15.28 -6.44
C ILE A 96 2.72 -16.68 -6.99
N GLU A 97 2.31 -17.00 -8.21
CA GLU A 97 2.62 -18.30 -8.81
C GLU A 97 4.13 -18.50 -8.97
N HIS A 98 4.86 -17.43 -9.31
CA HIS A 98 6.32 -17.46 -9.34
C HIS A 98 6.91 -17.76 -7.96
N GLU A 99 6.51 -16.99 -6.93
CA GLU A 99 6.93 -17.21 -5.54
C GLU A 99 6.64 -18.65 -5.10
N MET A 100 5.41 -19.13 -5.31
CA MET A 100 4.97 -20.48 -4.94
C MET A 100 5.79 -21.58 -5.60
N LYS A 101 6.09 -21.46 -6.90
CA LYS A 101 6.92 -22.43 -7.62
C LYS A 101 8.29 -22.56 -6.95
N LEU A 102 8.91 -21.43 -6.58
CA LEU A 102 10.20 -21.44 -5.89
C LEU A 102 10.10 -22.04 -4.49
N LEU A 103 9.07 -21.68 -3.73
CA LEU A 103 8.85 -22.22 -2.38
C LEU A 103 8.61 -23.73 -2.40
N GLN A 104 7.79 -24.23 -3.33
CA GLN A 104 7.53 -25.66 -3.51
C GLN A 104 8.80 -26.42 -3.89
N ALA A 105 9.56 -25.92 -4.87
CA ALA A 105 10.80 -26.54 -5.33
C ALA A 105 11.87 -26.66 -4.22
N ASN A 106 11.77 -25.81 -3.19
CA ASN A 106 12.74 -25.75 -2.10
C ASN A 106 12.19 -26.23 -0.76
N ASP A 107 11.03 -26.89 -0.68
CA ASP A 107 10.41 -27.32 0.58
C ASP A 107 10.23 -26.16 1.60
N ILE A 108 9.87 -24.97 1.14
CA ILE A 108 9.65 -23.78 1.97
C ILE A 108 8.15 -23.48 2.05
N THR A 109 7.70 -23.00 3.21
CA THR A 109 6.34 -22.51 3.49
C THR A 109 6.41 -21.02 3.81
N HIS A 110 5.48 -20.25 3.28
CA HIS A 110 5.34 -18.83 3.60
C HIS A 110 4.19 -18.64 4.58
N GLU A 111 4.49 -18.24 5.81
CA GLU A 111 3.50 -18.02 6.86
C GLU A 111 3.41 -16.53 7.19
N ILE A 112 2.21 -15.97 7.06
CA ILE A 112 1.90 -14.61 7.53
C ILE A 112 0.94 -14.72 8.70
N ARG A 113 1.28 -14.08 9.81
CA ARG A 113 0.46 -14.05 11.03
C ARG A 113 0.31 -12.63 11.54
N ILE A 114 -0.85 -12.30 12.07
CA ILE A 114 -1.13 -10.99 12.66
C ILE A 114 -1.72 -11.15 14.07
N ALA A 115 -1.18 -10.41 15.03
CA ALA A 115 -1.68 -10.32 16.40
C ALA A 115 -2.37 -8.99 16.65
N TYR A 116 -3.46 -9.04 17.43
CA TYR A 116 -4.23 -7.87 17.86
C TYR A 116 -4.72 -7.02 16.67
N ALA A 117 -5.14 -7.69 15.59
CA ALA A 117 -5.59 -7.02 14.38
C ALA A 117 -6.78 -6.08 14.67
N LYS A 118 -6.71 -4.87 14.11
CA LYS A 118 -7.75 -3.84 14.17
C LYS A 118 -7.87 -3.11 12.84
N LEU A 119 -9.04 -2.52 12.58
CA LEU A 119 -9.24 -1.60 11.45
C LEU A 119 -8.73 -0.19 11.80
N PRO A 120 -8.21 0.57 10.83
CA PRO A 120 -7.83 1.97 11.01
C PRO A 120 -8.99 2.83 11.52
N GLU A 121 -8.66 3.91 12.22
CA GLU A 121 -9.68 4.79 12.82
C GLU A 121 -10.62 5.41 11.79
N ALA A 122 -10.14 5.69 10.58
CA ALA A 122 -10.93 6.19 9.46
C ALA A 122 -12.05 5.23 9.03
N ASN A 123 -11.90 3.93 9.29
CA ASN A 123 -12.86 2.88 8.90
C ASN A 123 -13.79 2.47 10.05
N LYS A 124 -13.67 3.08 11.25
CA LYS A 124 -14.45 2.73 12.45
C LYS A 124 -15.97 2.91 12.31
N LYS A 125 -16.45 3.74 11.39
CA LYS A 125 -17.90 3.97 11.24
C LYS A 125 -18.64 2.81 10.57
N ASN A 126 -18.01 2.14 9.59
CA ASN A 126 -18.70 1.12 8.78
C ASN A 126 -18.18 -0.32 8.98
N HIS A 127 -17.02 -0.53 9.62
CA HIS A 127 -16.41 -1.87 9.82
C HIS A 127 -16.35 -2.73 8.54
N ASP A 128 -16.13 -2.07 7.41
CA ASP A 128 -16.20 -2.67 6.07
C ASP A 128 -15.07 -2.14 5.18
N PHE A 129 -14.96 -2.67 3.97
CA PHE A 129 -14.04 -2.18 2.96
C PHE A 129 -14.31 -0.72 2.60
N LYS A 130 -13.25 0.02 2.26
CA LYS A 130 -13.34 1.34 1.65
C LYS A 130 -13.50 1.17 0.15
N HIS A 131 -14.53 1.77 -0.45
CA HIS A 131 -14.85 1.63 -1.86
C HIS A 131 -14.50 2.90 -2.65
N TRP A 132 -14.10 2.74 -3.91
CA TRP A 132 -13.93 3.83 -4.89
C TRP A 132 -14.05 3.29 -6.31
N ASN A 133 -14.28 4.17 -7.30
CA ASN A 133 -14.50 3.76 -8.70
C ASN A 133 -13.52 4.49 -9.63
N ASP A 134 -13.10 3.82 -10.71
CA ASP A 134 -12.22 4.38 -11.74
C ASP A 134 -12.78 4.22 -13.15
N ALA A 135 -13.97 4.78 -13.42
CA ALA A 135 -14.54 4.85 -14.77
C ALA A 135 -14.56 3.50 -15.54
N GLY A 136 -14.97 2.43 -14.86
CA GLY A 136 -15.16 1.09 -15.42
C GLY A 136 -15.08 -0.04 -14.40
N ARG A 137 -14.48 0.21 -13.22
CA ARG A 137 -14.43 -0.76 -12.11
C ARG A 137 -14.84 -0.16 -10.79
N GLU A 138 -15.28 -1.05 -9.92
CA GLU A 138 -15.41 -0.81 -8.50
C GLU A 138 -14.20 -1.41 -7.79
N TRP A 139 -13.57 -0.61 -6.94
CA TRP A 139 -12.45 -1.00 -6.12
C TRP A 139 -12.86 -1.01 -4.67
N ARG A 140 -12.26 -1.93 -3.92
CA ARG A 140 -12.36 -1.92 -2.47
C ARG A 140 -11.03 -2.30 -1.82
N GLU A 141 -10.74 -1.70 -0.67
CA GLU A 141 -9.58 -2.07 0.14
C GLU A 141 -9.93 -2.20 1.61
N ALA A 142 -9.20 -3.07 2.29
CA ALA A 142 -9.18 -3.19 3.72
C ALA A 142 -7.73 -3.18 4.21
N ILE A 143 -7.50 -2.56 5.37
CA ILE A 143 -6.20 -2.52 6.04
C ILE A 143 -6.39 -3.14 7.41
N LEU A 144 -5.60 -4.14 7.75
CA LEU A 144 -5.54 -4.74 9.08
C LEU A 144 -4.27 -4.26 9.77
N GLN A 145 -4.41 -3.42 10.79
CA GLN A 145 -3.30 -2.92 11.60
C GLN A 145 -3.09 -3.85 12.81
N GLY A 146 -1.85 -4.17 13.15
CA GLY A 146 -1.53 -5.03 14.28
C GLY A 146 -0.04 -5.33 14.37
N THR A 147 0.33 -6.37 15.10
CA THR A 147 1.71 -6.88 15.07
C THR A 147 1.79 -8.00 14.05
N VAL A 148 2.57 -7.82 12.98
CA VAL A 148 2.64 -8.76 11.84
C VAL A 148 3.97 -9.51 11.87
N SER A 149 3.92 -10.83 11.66
CA SER A 149 5.08 -11.70 11.43
C SER A 149 4.93 -12.29 10.03
N ASN A 150 5.82 -11.92 9.13
CA ASN A 150 5.94 -12.45 7.77
C ASN A 150 7.19 -13.35 7.72
N ARG A 151 7.02 -14.67 7.60
CA ARG A 151 8.14 -15.61 7.76
C ARG A 151 8.13 -16.73 6.74
N TYR A 152 9.32 -17.18 6.39
CA TYR A 152 9.55 -18.33 5.53
C TYR A 152 10.15 -19.45 6.36
N ARG A 153 9.56 -20.65 6.29
CA ARG A 153 9.95 -21.80 7.10
C ARG A 153 10.23 -23.00 6.23
N ASN A 154 11.25 -23.76 6.59
CA ASN A 154 11.48 -25.07 5.97
C ASN A 154 10.37 -26.05 6.42
N LYS A 155 9.70 -26.69 5.47
CA LYS A 155 8.56 -27.61 5.70
C LYS A 155 8.90 -28.78 6.62
N LYS A 156 10.10 -29.35 6.47
CA LYS A 156 10.55 -30.57 7.18
C LYS A 156 11.02 -30.27 8.60
N SER A 157 11.92 -29.31 8.75
CA SER A 157 12.54 -28.96 10.04
C SER A 157 11.73 -27.97 10.86
N GLY A 158 10.81 -27.24 10.24
CA GLY A 158 10.11 -26.12 10.87
C GLY A 158 11.01 -24.94 11.22
N LYS A 159 12.28 -24.93 10.80
CA LYS A 159 13.22 -23.84 11.05
C LYS A 159 12.76 -22.59 10.28
N ILE A 160 12.77 -21.44 10.97
CA ILE A 160 12.58 -20.13 10.33
C ILE A 160 13.84 -19.81 9.53
N LEU A 161 13.68 -19.68 8.21
CA LEU A 161 14.73 -19.34 7.27
C LEU A 161 14.88 -17.82 7.14
N TYR A 162 13.75 -17.11 7.22
CA TYR A 162 13.68 -15.65 7.19
C TYR A 162 12.41 -15.18 7.88
N GLU A 163 12.47 -14.01 8.54
CA GLU A 163 11.31 -13.37 9.16
C GLU A 163 11.46 -11.86 9.13
N ASP A 164 10.47 -11.18 8.54
CA ASP A 164 10.18 -9.78 8.80
C ASP A 164 9.14 -9.68 9.92
N PHE A 165 9.51 -9.00 11.00
CA PHE A 165 8.64 -8.79 12.16
C PHE A 165 8.33 -7.30 12.29
N PHE A 166 7.05 -6.96 12.21
CA PHE A 166 6.53 -5.60 12.24
C PHE A 166 5.75 -5.37 13.54
N PRO A 167 6.34 -4.71 14.56
CA PRO A 167 5.68 -4.40 15.83
C PRO A 167 4.34 -3.69 15.64
N HIS A 168 4.33 -2.70 14.74
CA HIS A 168 3.13 -1.97 14.30
C HIS A 168 2.98 -2.13 12.79
N GLY A 169 2.76 -3.36 12.34
CA GLY A 169 2.55 -3.68 10.94
C GLY A 169 1.11 -3.43 10.49
N ALA A 170 0.95 -3.35 9.18
CA ALA A 170 -0.33 -3.34 8.51
C ALA A 170 -0.30 -4.33 7.35
N ILE A 171 -1.45 -4.98 7.10
CA ILE A 171 -1.69 -5.78 5.90
C ILE A 171 -2.80 -5.08 5.12
N LEU A 172 -2.47 -4.59 3.93
CA LEU A 172 -3.41 -4.07 2.96
C LEU A 172 -3.83 -5.20 2.02
N LEU A 173 -5.13 -5.32 1.81
CA LEU A 173 -5.71 -6.13 0.74
C LEU A 173 -6.52 -5.20 -0.16
N ARG A 174 -6.19 -5.20 -1.45
CA ARG A 174 -6.94 -4.49 -2.49
C ARG A 174 -7.63 -5.48 -3.41
N GLN A 175 -8.90 -5.20 -3.67
CA GLN A 175 -9.72 -5.97 -4.60
C GLN A 175 -10.37 -5.04 -5.61
N SER A 176 -10.58 -5.55 -6.81
CA SER A 176 -11.38 -4.90 -7.84
C SER A 176 -12.49 -5.83 -8.31
N ARG A 177 -13.57 -5.27 -8.83
CA ARG A 177 -14.55 -6.02 -9.62
C ARG A 177 -15.11 -5.14 -10.72
N HIS A 178 -15.73 -5.79 -11.70
CA HIS A 178 -16.46 -5.09 -12.73
C HIS A 178 -17.79 -4.54 -12.19
N ILE A 179 -18.18 -3.33 -12.63
CA ILE A 179 -19.50 -2.75 -12.35
C ILE A 179 -20.49 -3.35 -13.34
N ARG A 180 -21.60 -3.91 -12.87
CA ARG A 180 -22.56 -4.53 -13.78
C ARG A 180 -23.32 -3.48 -14.60
N HIS A 181 -23.75 -3.85 -15.80
CA HIS A 181 -24.47 -2.97 -16.72
C HIS A 181 -25.80 -2.45 -16.14
N ASP A 182 -26.48 -3.24 -15.32
CA ASP A 182 -27.71 -2.87 -14.60
C ASP A 182 -27.46 -1.94 -13.40
N GLU A 183 -26.22 -1.81 -12.95
CA GLU A 183 -25.80 -0.92 -11.87
C GLU A 183 -25.37 0.48 -12.36
N VAL A 184 -25.26 0.70 -13.68
CA VAL A 184 -24.89 2.00 -14.27
C VAL A 184 -26.16 2.79 -14.62
N GLU A 185 -26.39 3.92 -13.92
CA GLU A 185 -27.40 4.93 -14.29
C GLU A 185 -26.98 5.69 -15.57
N SER A 186 -26.98 5.02 -16.72
CA SER A 186 -26.65 5.60 -18.04
C SER A 186 -27.91 6.10 -18.76
N LYS A 187 -27.82 7.29 -19.38
CA LYS A 187 -28.90 7.92 -20.17
C LYS A 187 -29.07 7.30 -21.58
N ASN A 188 -28.09 6.54 -22.08
CA ASN A 188 -28.12 5.91 -23.42
C ASN A 188 -28.02 4.39 -23.32
N ARG A 189 -29.02 3.77 -22.66
CA ARG A 189 -29.09 2.31 -22.44
C ARG A 189 -28.99 1.47 -23.71
N ASN A 190 -29.59 1.90 -24.83
CA ASN A 190 -29.75 1.05 -26.02
C ASN A 190 -28.43 0.83 -26.80
N GLU A 191 -27.60 1.86 -26.96
CA GLU A 191 -26.31 1.74 -27.66
C GLU A 191 -25.26 1.00 -26.81
N GLU A 192 -25.36 1.07 -25.48
CA GLU A 192 -24.55 0.26 -24.55
C GLU A 192 -24.97 -1.20 -24.55
N GLN A 193 -26.27 -1.51 -24.48
CA GLN A 193 -26.79 -2.88 -24.55
C GLN A 193 -26.38 -3.63 -25.81
N GLN A 194 -26.49 -3.01 -26.99
CA GLN A 194 -26.13 -3.67 -28.25
C GLN A 194 -24.65 -4.07 -28.27
N PHE A 195 -23.76 -3.19 -27.81
CA PHE A 195 -22.33 -3.43 -27.81
C PHE A 195 -21.92 -4.58 -26.87
N TYR A 196 -22.50 -4.65 -25.65
CA TYR A 196 -22.16 -5.69 -24.66
C TYR A 196 -22.81 -7.04 -24.91
N SER A 197 -23.92 -7.09 -25.65
CA SER A 197 -24.67 -8.32 -25.94
C SER A 197 -23.89 -9.36 -26.74
N GLU A 198 -22.89 -8.93 -27.51
CA GLU A 198 -22.02 -9.83 -28.28
C GLU A 198 -20.94 -10.48 -27.43
N TYR A 199 -20.61 -9.90 -26.26
CA TYR A 199 -19.46 -10.30 -25.46
C TYR A 199 -19.82 -10.98 -24.12
N GLN A 200 -21.10 -10.94 -23.74
CA GLN A 200 -21.67 -11.80 -22.71
C GLN A 200 -21.83 -13.25 -23.19
N LYS A 201 -21.55 -13.51 -24.47
CA LYS A 201 -21.74 -14.81 -25.11
C LYS A 201 -20.52 -15.70 -24.87
N ILE A 202 -20.72 -16.78 -24.12
CA ILE A 202 -19.74 -17.84 -23.95
C ILE A 202 -20.23 -19.11 -24.64
N MET A 203 -19.30 -19.98 -25.01
CA MET A 203 -19.65 -21.33 -25.46
C MET A 203 -19.83 -22.21 -24.23
N CYS A 204 -21.01 -22.82 -24.09
CA CYS A 204 -21.28 -23.77 -23.02
C CYS A 204 -20.25 -24.92 -23.10
N PRO A 205 -19.44 -25.16 -22.06
CA PRO A 205 -18.41 -26.20 -22.11
C PRO A 205 -19.01 -27.61 -22.20
N SER A 206 -20.27 -27.79 -21.80
CA SER A 206 -20.96 -29.08 -21.85
C SER A 206 -21.58 -29.42 -23.21
N CYS A 207 -22.06 -28.43 -23.98
CA CYS A 207 -22.78 -28.69 -25.23
C CYS A 207 -22.36 -27.83 -26.42
N GLY A 208 -21.41 -26.92 -26.23
CA GLY A 208 -20.93 -26.00 -27.25
C GLY A 208 -21.93 -24.94 -27.68
N ALA A 209 -23.13 -24.85 -27.07
CA ALA A 209 -24.10 -23.83 -27.42
C ALA A 209 -23.67 -22.45 -26.89
N GLU A 210 -23.87 -21.41 -27.70
CA GLU A 210 -23.60 -20.03 -27.32
C GLU A 210 -24.66 -19.53 -26.32
N ILE A 211 -24.22 -19.01 -25.17
CA ILE A 211 -25.10 -18.58 -24.07
C ILE A 211 -24.66 -17.23 -23.49
N SER A 212 -25.60 -16.40 -23.03
CA SER A 212 -25.30 -15.11 -22.40
C SER A 212 -25.13 -15.23 -20.88
N LEU A 213 -24.00 -14.76 -20.33
CA LEU A 213 -23.76 -14.65 -18.89
C LEU A 213 -24.41 -13.38 -18.33
N ASN A 214 -25.55 -13.56 -17.66
CA ASN A 214 -26.28 -12.46 -17.01
C ASN A 214 -26.07 -12.41 -15.48
N SER A 215 -25.42 -13.44 -14.92
CA SER A 215 -25.19 -13.64 -13.48
C SER A 215 -23.98 -14.52 -13.24
N ASN A 216 -23.51 -14.57 -11.98
CA ASN A 216 -22.43 -15.48 -11.58
C ASN A 216 -22.81 -16.96 -11.70
N GLU A 217 -24.10 -17.27 -11.77
CA GLU A 217 -24.61 -18.62 -11.93
C GLU A 217 -25.66 -18.61 -13.03
N VAL A 218 -25.46 -19.41 -14.07
CA VAL A 218 -26.35 -19.53 -15.23
C VAL A 218 -26.51 -21.00 -15.59
N HIS A 219 -27.75 -21.43 -15.81
CA HIS A 219 -28.00 -22.72 -16.44
C HIS A 219 -28.01 -22.55 -17.95
N CYS A 220 -27.28 -23.41 -18.66
CA CYS A 220 -27.34 -23.46 -20.10
C CYS A 220 -28.78 -23.83 -20.54
N PRO A 221 -29.48 -22.99 -21.31
CA PRO A 221 -30.84 -23.26 -21.73
C PRO A 221 -30.96 -24.45 -22.70
N TYR A 222 -29.84 -24.87 -23.31
CA TYR A 222 -29.81 -25.95 -24.30
C TYR A 222 -29.57 -27.33 -23.67
N CYS A 223 -28.66 -27.44 -22.70
CA CYS A 223 -28.31 -28.73 -22.10
C CYS A 223 -28.61 -28.82 -20.59
N GLY A 224 -29.08 -27.75 -19.97
CA GLY A 224 -29.30 -27.66 -18.52
C GLY A 224 -28.01 -27.56 -17.69
N GLY A 225 -26.84 -27.60 -18.34
CA GLY A 225 -25.53 -27.53 -17.68
C GLY A 225 -25.40 -26.30 -16.80
N TYR A 226 -25.09 -26.51 -15.52
CA TYR A 226 -24.87 -25.43 -14.57
C TYR A 226 -23.48 -24.82 -14.79
N ILE A 227 -23.46 -23.50 -14.97
CA ILE A 227 -22.24 -22.74 -15.24
C ILE A 227 -22.12 -21.68 -14.16
N LYS A 228 -21.06 -21.81 -13.37
CA LYS A 228 -20.65 -20.80 -12.41
C LYS A 228 -19.52 -19.98 -13.01
N SER A 229 -19.67 -18.66 -13.06
CA SER A 229 -18.62 -17.72 -13.45
C SER A 229 -18.42 -16.72 -12.31
N ASP A 230 -17.21 -16.62 -11.77
CA ASP A 230 -16.86 -15.63 -10.74
C ASP A 230 -16.49 -14.27 -11.35
N PHE A 231 -17.05 -14.00 -12.52
CA PHE A 231 -16.70 -12.90 -13.42
C PHE A 231 -16.92 -11.51 -12.82
N PHE A 232 -18.06 -11.34 -12.16
CA PHE A 232 -18.46 -10.08 -11.53
C PHE A 232 -18.09 -10.06 -10.04
N ASP A 233 -17.39 -11.08 -9.55
CA ASP A 233 -16.97 -11.15 -8.15
C ASP A 233 -15.65 -10.40 -7.93
N TRP A 234 -15.35 -10.13 -6.68
CA TRP A 234 -14.16 -9.42 -6.25
C TRP A 234 -12.90 -10.24 -6.51
N GLN A 235 -12.03 -9.73 -7.37
CA GLN A 235 -10.69 -10.27 -7.61
C GLN A 235 -9.64 -9.53 -6.78
N ILE A 236 -8.60 -10.24 -6.38
CA ILE A 236 -7.49 -9.70 -5.59
C ILE A 236 -6.43 -9.14 -6.51
N GLU A 237 -6.11 -7.87 -6.31
CA GLU A 237 -5.18 -7.11 -7.13
C GLU A 237 -3.85 -6.90 -6.41
N GLU A 238 -3.87 -6.81 -5.08
CA GLU A 238 -2.67 -6.57 -4.29
C GLU A 238 -2.85 -7.03 -2.85
N LEU A 239 -1.81 -7.68 -2.32
CA LEU A 239 -1.59 -7.86 -0.89
C LEU A 239 -0.25 -7.22 -0.53
N LEU A 240 -0.27 -6.25 0.38
CA LEU A 240 0.92 -5.53 0.81
C LEU A 240 1.07 -5.61 2.33
N ILE A 241 2.27 -5.93 2.80
CA ILE A 241 2.63 -5.90 4.21
C ILE A 241 3.63 -4.78 4.42
N TYR A 242 3.34 -3.87 5.34
CA TYR A 242 4.21 -2.73 5.60
C TYR A 242 4.20 -2.34 7.08
N GLN A 243 5.20 -1.56 7.47
CA GLN A 243 5.30 -0.97 8.80
C GLN A 243 4.53 0.36 8.81
N ASP A 244 3.51 0.49 9.66
CA ASP A 244 2.85 1.78 9.81
C ASP A 244 3.85 2.81 10.39
N LEU A 245 3.76 4.06 9.90
CA LEU A 245 4.55 5.17 10.39
C LEU A 245 4.15 5.51 11.82
N ASN A 246 5.13 5.73 12.69
CA ASN A 246 4.86 6.10 14.07
C ASN A 246 4.17 7.48 14.11
N PRO A 247 2.91 7.56 14.55
CA PRO A 247 2.16 8.82 14.59
C PRO A 247 2.77 9.81 15.58
N ASN A 248 3.55 9.33 16.55
CA ASN A 248 4.25 10.16 17.52
C ASN A 248 5.64 10.62 17.02
N ASP A 249 6.09 10.22 15.83
CA ASP A 249 7.44 10.59 15.32
C ASP A 249 7.63 12.10 15.24
N TYR A 250 6.62 12.82 14.77
CA TYR A 250 6.60 14.29 14.79
C TYR A 250 6.71 14.83 16.21
N ASN A 251 5.93 14.29 17.15
CA ASN A 251 5.95 14.71 18.55
C ASN A 251 7.32 14.48 19.19
N TYR A 252 7.93 13.31 18.99
CA TYR A 252 9.28 13.02 19.48
C TYR A 252 10.31 14.01 18.91
N LYS A 253 10.25 14.30 17.60
CA LYS A 253 11.11 15.30 16.96
C LYS A 253 10.90 16.69 17.55
N MET A 254 9.65 17.10 17.77
CA MET A 254 9.33 18.40 18.37
C MET A 254 9.82 18.52 19.82
N VAL A 255 9.67 17.47 20.63
CA VAL A 255 10.18 17.45 22.01
C VAL A 255 11.71 17.49 22.02
N ALA A 256 12.38 16.68 21.20
CA ALA A 256 13.83 16.67 21.09
C ALA A 256 14.38 18.03 20.59
N ALA A 257 13.73 18.62 19.58
CA ALA A 257 14.07 19.95 19.08
C ALA A 257 13.86 21.02 20.16
N THR A 258 12.77 20.95 20.92
CA THR A 258 12.49 21.87 22.03
C THR A 258 13.55 21.75 23.12
N LEU A 259 13.91 20.52 23.52
CA LEU A 259 15.00 20.31 24.47
C LEU A 259 16.29 20.97 23.99
N LEU A 260 16.69 20.78 22.73
CA LEU A 260 17.91 21.38 22.18
C LEU A 260 17.84 22.90 22.07
N VAL A 261 16.74 23.45 21.55
CA VAL A 261 16.53 24.89 21.34
C VAL A 261 16.47 25.65 22.66
N PHE A 262 15.90 25.06 23.72
CA PHE A 262 15.85 25.67 25.05
C PHE A 262 17.13 25.44 25.86
N PHE A 263 17.87 24.36 25.60
CA PHE A 263 19.12 24.07 26.31
C PHE A 263 20.28 24.94 25.82
N LEU A 264 20.54 24.99 24.50
CA LEU A 264 21.76 25.60 23.95
C LEU A 264 21.92 27.10 24.27
N PRO A 265 20.88 27.95 24.15
CA PRO A 265 20.96 29.37 24.50
C PRO A 265 20.96 29.62 26.01
N ALA A 266 20.38 28.70 26.80
CA ALA A 266 20.30 28.85 28.25
C ALA A 266 21.65 28.66 28.94
N VAL A 267 22.52 27.78 28.44
CA VAL A 267 23.87 27.54 29.00
C VAL A 267 24.70 28.84 29.11
N PRO A 268 24.90 29.64 28.05
CA PRO A 268 25.63 30.90 28.17
C PRO A 268 24.87 31.95 29.00
N CYS A 269 23.54 31.95 28.98
CA CYS A 269 22.75 32.87 29.80
C CYS A 269 22.97 32.63 31.31
N PHE A 270 22.88 31.38 31.77
CA PHE A 270 23.18 31.03 33.16
C PHE A 270 24.67 31.26 33.50
N ARG A 271 25.58 31.11 32.53
CA ARG A 271 27.01 31.30 32.77
C ARG A 271 27.42 32.76 32.94
N PHE A 272 26.88 33.66 32.14
CA PHE A 272 27.41 35.02 31.98
C PHE A 272 26.49 36.13 32.50
N ILE A 273 25.18 35.91 32.58
CA ILE A 273 24.23 36.91 33.07
C ILE A 273 24.17 36.84 34.60
N GLN A 274 24.35 37.97 35.29
CA GLN A 274 24.42 38.01 36.76
C GLN A 274 23.11 38.48 37.42
N SER A 275 22.25 39.17 36.66
CA SER A 275 20.95 39.62 37.12
C SER A 275 19.92 38.49 37.03
N VAL A 276 19.25 38.20 38.14
CA VAL A 276 18.28 37.10 38.26
C VAL A 276 17.06 37.33 37.37
N GLU A 277 16.60 38.58 37.24
CA GLU A 277 15.46 38.95 36.40
C GLU A 277 15.76 38.75 34.90
N ILE A 278 17.00 39.04 34.49
CA ILE A 278 17.44 38.96 33.09
C ILE A 278 17.77 37.50 32.71
N ILE A 279 18.24 36.68 33.67
CA ILE A 279 18.64 35.29 33.46
C ILE A 279 17.49 34.42 32.92
N LEU A 280 16.23 34.74 33.25
CA LEU A 280 15.05 34.00 32.81
C LEU A 280 14.42 34.59 31.55
N ALA A 281 14.43 35.92 31.40
CA ALA A 281 13.80 36.62 30.29
C ALA A 281 14.56 36.45 28.96
N VAL A 282 15.89 36.55 28.98
CA VAL A 282 16.73 36.47 27.77
C VAL A 282 16.67 35.10 27.08
N PRO A 283 16.81 33.97 27.80
CA PRO A 283 16.61 32.65 27.19
C PRO A 283 15.22 32.49 26.58
N PHE A 284 14.18 33.01 27.24
CA PHE A 284 12.81 32.89 26.76
C PHE A 284 12.58 33.65 25.44
N VAL A 285 13.12 34.88 25.31
CA VAL A 285 13.00 35.63 24.05
C VAL A 285 13.79 34.95 22.93
N LEU A 286 15.00 34.47 23.21
CA LEU A 286 15.82 33.73 22.22
C LEU A 286 15.13 32.44 21.76
N THR A 287 14.46 31.73 22.66
CA THR A 287 13.76 30.48 22.30
C THR A 287 12.52 30.72 21.47
N VAL A 288 11.74 31.78 21.75
CA VAL A 288 10.59 32.17 20.93
C VAL A 288 11.04 32.51 19.50
N ILE A 289 12.12 33.27 19.35
CA ILE A 289 12.68 33.60 18.03
C ILE A 289 13.12 32.32 17.28
N LEU A 290 13.87 31.45 17.94
CA LEU A 290 14.31 30.19 17.33
C LEU A 290 13.14 29.27 16.95
N ALA A 291 12.09 29.20 17.78
CA ALA A 291 10.89 28.42 17.50
C ALA A 291 10.12 28.95 16.27
N VAL A 292 10.00 30.27 16.12
CA VAL A 292 9.36 30.91 14.95
C VAL A 292 10.15 30.62 13.67
N ILE A 293 11.49 30.71 13.73
CA ILE A 293 12.37 30.39 12.59
C ILE A 293 12.22 28.91 12.19
N LEU A 294 12.24 28.00 13.18
CA LEU A 294 12.10 26.57 12.94
C LEU A 294 10.73 26.22 12.34
N GLY A 295 9.66 26.85 12.84
CA GLY A 295 8.31 26.72 12.28
C GLY A 295 8.21 27.18 10.84
N ALA A 296 8.81 28.32 10.49
CA ALA A 296 8.81 28.85 9.12
C ALA A 296 9.57 27.94 8.13
N VAL A 297 10.69 27.36 8.55
CA VAL A 297 11.47 26.41 7.73
C VAL A 297 10.70 25.12 7.48
N LEU A 298 10.02 24.57 8.50
CA LEU A 298 9.22 23.35 8.38
C LEU A 298 7.97 23.53 7.51
N LEU A 299 7.30 24.69 7.58
CA LEU A 299 6.16 25.00 6.71
C LEU A 299 6.57 25.08 5.24
N ARG A 300 7.74 25.65 4.95
CA ARG A 300 8.26 25.78 3.57
C ARG A 300 8.57 24.44 2.91
N SER A 301 9.03 23.44 3.67
CA SER A 301 9.35 22.11 3.12
C SER A 301 8.12 21.29 2.77
N LYS A 302 7.04 21.39 3.56
CA LYS A 302 5.78 20.67 3.31
C LYS A 302 5.06 21.18 2.05
N ASN A 303 5.03 22.50 1.87
CA ASN A 303 4.37 23.12 0.71
C ASN A 303 5.04 22.76 -0.63
N SER A 304 6.34 22.43 -0.61
CA SER A 304 7.10 22.03 -1.80
C SER A 304 6.60 20.71 -2.41
N THR A 305 6.28 19.72 -1.57
CA THR A 305 5.83 18.40 -2.03
C THR A 305 4.38 18.38 -2.50
N GLU A 306 3.47 19.07 -1.80
CA GLU A 306 2.04 19.14 -2.19
C GLU A 306 1.87 19.83 -3.55
N GLY A 307 2.70 20.83 -3.87
CA GLY A 307 2.64 21.56 -5.15
C GLY A 307 3.03 20.76 -6.40
N LEU A 308 3.67 19.58 -6.26
CA LEU A 308 4.00 18.72 -7.41
C LEU A 308 2.82 17.83 -7.81
N GLU A 309 2.08 17.30 -6.85
CA GLU A 309 0.93 16.43 -7.10
C GLU A 309 -0.19 17.17 -7.85
N GLU A 310 -0.42 18.44 -7.50
CA GLU A 310 -1.43 19.30 -8.14
C GLU A 310 -1.16 19.56 -9.63
N GLN A 311 0.09 19.43 -10.09
CA GLN A 311 0.47 19.61 -11.50
C GLN A 311 0.10 18.41 -12.38
N ILE A 312 -0.29 17.29 -11.76
CA ILE A 312 -0.62 16.05 -12.46
C ILE A 312 -2.14 15.92 -12.54
N VAL A 313 -2.67 15.94 -13.76
CA VAL A 313 -4.11 15.77 -14.00
C VAL A 313 -4.57 14.41 -13.50
N ARG A 314 -5.44 14.38 -12.48
CA ARG A 314 -5.98 13.16 -11.85
C ARG A 314 -4.86 12.25 -11.35
N TYR A 315 -4.02 12.82 -10.50
CA TYR A 315 -3.07 12.02 -9.73
C TYR A 315 -3.84 11.13 -8.75
N ASP A 316 -3.48 9.85 -8.74
CA ASP A 316 -3.85 8.89 -7.72
C ASP A 316 -2.62 8.01 -7.48
N GLU A 317 -1.98 8.16 -6.33
CA GLU A 317 -0.78 7.40 -5.95
C GLU A 317 -1.05 5.89 -5.98
N LYS A 318 -2.28 5.45 -5.68
CA LYS A 318 -2.65 4.03 -5.67
C LYS A 318 -2.64 3.45 -7.08
N VAL A 319 -3.18 4.18 -8.05
CA VAL A 319 -3.15 3.78 -9.46
C VAL A 319 -1.70 3.74 -9.95
N LEU A 320 -0.90 4.75 -9.60
CA LEU A 320 0.53 4.77 -9.95
C LEU A 320 1.29 3.56 -9.38
N LEU A 321 1.01 3.14 -8.14
CA LEU A 321 1.62 1.95 -7.54
C LEU A 321 1.25 0.66 -8.28
N VAL A 322 -0.01 0.50 -8.68
CA VAL A 322 -0.47 -0.66 -9.46
C VAL A 322 0.24 -0.68 -10.82
N ASP A 323 0.25 0.43 -11.54
CA ASP A 323 0.92 0.56 -12.84
C ASP A 323 2.43 0.29 -12.73
N LEU A 324 3.06 0.79 -11.67
CA LEU A 324 4.49 0.57 -11.41
C LEU A 324 4.79 -0.89 -11.09
N ASN A 325 3.99 -1.55 -10.24
CA ASN A 325 4.15 -2.97 -9.93
C ASN A 325 3.99 -3.83 -11.20
N GLU A 326 3.03 -3.50 -12.06
CA GLU A 326 2.88 -4.16 -13.37
C GLU A 326 4.14 -3.97 -14.24
N ALA A 327 4.63 -2.73 -14.35
CA ALA A 327 5.83 -2.43 -15.14
C ALA A 327 7.10 -3.11 -14.58
N LEU A 328 7.20 -3.27 -13.26
CA LEU A 328 8.34 -3.93 -12.61
C LEU A 328 8.28 -5.46 -12.69
N ASN A 329 7.11 -6.06 -12.90
CA ASN A 329 7.00 -7.52 -13.01
C ASN A 329 7.94 -8.07 -14.09
N ASP A 330 7.91 -7.49 -15.29
CA ASP A 330 8.71 -7.96 -16.43
C ASP A 330 10.22 -7.75 -16.20
N ALA A 331 10.59 -6.68 -15.50
CA ALA A 331 11.98 -6.32 -15.26
C ALA A 331 12.61 -7.08 -14.09
N GLU A 332 11.81 -7.45 -13.08
CA GLU A 332 12.32 -7.90 -11.78
C GLU A 332 12.07 -9.37 -11.47
N LEU A 333 11.12 -10.07 -12.12
CA LEU A 333 10.91 -11.52 -11.95
C LEU A 333 12.09 -12.34 -12.53
N THR A 334 13.17 -12.45 -11.76
CA THR A 334 14.27 -13.39 -12.01
C THR A 334 14.00 -14.73 -11.34
N SER A 335 14.66 -15.81 -11.79
CA SER A 335 14.43 -17.18 -11.29
C SER A 335 14.73 -17.39 -9.80
N ASP A 336 15.45 -16.46 -9.17
CA ASP A 336 15.85 -16.50 -7.76
C ASP A 336 15.07 -15.50 -6.88
N LEU A 337 14.21 -14.67 -7.47
CA LEU A 337 13.42 -13.69 -6.74
C LEU A 337 12.21 -14.35 -6.08
N LEU A 338 12.15 -14.35 -4.75
CA LEU A 338 10.96 -14.79 -4.03
C LEU A 338 9.86 -13.73 -4.07
N PHE A 339 10.21 -12.51 -3.69
CA PHE A 339 9.24 -11.45 -3.51
C PHE A 339 9.91 -10.09 -3.68
N TYR A 340 9.15 -9.11 -4.15
CA TYR A 340 9.56 -7.72 -4.13
C TYR A 340 8.41 -6.81 -3.70
N SER A 341 8.73 -5.64 -3.15
CA SER A 341 7.75 -4.58 -2.87
C SER A 341 8.39 -3.21 -3.01
N VAL A 342 7.59 -2.22 -3.38
CA VAL A 342 8.01 -0.83 -3.51
C VAL A 342 7.56 -0.06 -2.29
N ASP A 343 8.49 0.63 -1.62
CA ASP A 343 8.19 1.53 -0.51
C ASP A 343 7.47 2.80 -1.01
N LYS A 344 7.11 3.71 -0.10
CA LYS A 344 6.42 4.95 -0.43
C LYS A 344 7.14 5.73 -1.54
N LEU A 345 6.35 6.15 -2.54
CA LEU A 345 6.84 6.90 -3.67
C LEU A 345 7.12 8.35 -3.27
N GLN A 346 8.25 8.89 -3.72
CA GLN A 346 8.57 10.32 -3.60
C GLN A 346 8.60 10.95 -4.98
N LEU A 347 7.63 11.80 -5.29
CA LEU A 347 7.66 12.65 -6.47
C LEU A 347 8.83 13.66 -6.36
N LYS A 348 9.68 13.68 -7.38
CA LYS A 348 10.84 14.59 -7.47
C LYS A 348 10.65 15.68 -8.51
N ALA A 349 10.02 15.36 -9.63
CA ALA A 349 9.80 16.29 -10.72
C ALA A 349 8.55 15.88 -11.52
N VAL A 350 7.90 16.88 -12.13
CA VAL A 350 6.76 16.73 -13.03
C VAL A 350 7.03 17.61 -14.25
N ASP A 351 7.09 17.00 -15.43
CA ASP A 351 7.27 17.66 -16.72
C ASP A 351 6.02 17.47 -17.56
N ASN A 352 5.35 18.58 -17.91
CA ASN A 352 4.11 18.56 -18.66
C ASN A 352 4.31 19.10 -20.09
N ILE A 353 4.03 18.27 -21.09
CA ILE A 353 3.94 18.65 -22.52
C ILE A 353 2.45 18.69 -22.91
N GLU A 354 2.09 19.17 -24.10
CA GLU A 354 0.69 19.20 -24.57
C GLU A 354 0.01 17.82 -24.54
N THR A 355 0.74 16.77 -24.90
CA THR A 355 0.20 15.40 -25.06
C THR A 355 0.50 14.47 -23.89
N GLN A 356 1.64 14.65 -23.21
CA GLN A 356 2.11 13.75 -22.15
C GLN A 356 2.51 14.49 -20.87
N THR A 357 2.40 13.77 -19.75
CA THR A 357 2.99 14.13 -18.46
C THR A 357 4.07 13.10 -18.15
N THR A 358 5.27 13.56 -17.84
CA THR A 358 6.38 12.74 -17.35
C THR A 358 6.63 13.07 -15.90
N ILE A 359 6.79 12.06 -15.06
CA ILE A 359 7.12 12.20 -13.64
C ILE A 359 8.45 11.52 -13.37
N THR A 360 9.22 12.09 -12.45
CA THR A 360 10.36 11.40 -11.84
C THR A 360 9.99 11.03 -10.42
N ILE A 361 10.00 9.74 -10.12
CA ILE A 361 9.74 9.21 -8.78
C ILE A 361 10.99 8.58 -8.22
N GLN A 362 11.14 8.69 -6.91
CA GLN A 362 12.18 8.00 -6.16
C GLN A 362 11.51 7.05 -5.18
N ALA A 363 11.95 5.80 -5.15
CA ALA A 363 11.41 4.78 -4.25
C ALA A 363 12.53 3.84 -3.77
N ILE A 364 12.22 3.03 -2.76
CA ILE A 364 13.08 1.92 -2.32
C ILE A 364 12.39 0.62 -2.75
N LEU A 365 13.10 -0.18 -3.54
CA LEU A 365 12.66 -1.52 -3.92
C LEU A 365 13.24 -2.52 -2.93
N HIS A 366 12.36 -3.17 -2.18
CA HIS A 366 12.70 -4.27 -1.29
C HIS A 366 12.60 -5.58 -2.06
N LYS A 367 13.65 -6.41 -2.02
CA LYS A 367 13.67 -7.74 -2.64
C LYS A 367 14.03 -8.81 -1.63
N LEU A 368 13.39 -9.96 -1.75
CA LEU A 368 13.79 -11.21 -1.12
C LEU A 368 14.30 -12.15 -2.21
N ILE A 369 15.55 -12.58 -2.07
CA ILE A 369 16.22 -13.45 -3.03
C ILE A 369 16.51 -14.78 -2.35
N LEU A 370 16.10 -15.89 -2.99
CA LEU A 370 16.42 -17.25 -2.57
C LEU A 370 17.75 -17.69 -3.17
N GLN A 371 18.75 -17.86 -2.32
CA GLN A 371 20.02 -18.45 -2.69
C GLN A 371 20.04 -19.96 -2.45
N ASN A 372 21.08 -20.60 -2.95
CA ASN A 372 21.42 -21.99 -2.66
C ASN A 372 21.36 -22.28 -1.14
N ASN A 373 21.05 -23.53 -0.79
CA ASN A 373 20.87 -23.99 0.59
C ASN A 373 19.73 -23.29 1.35
N GLN A 374 18.66 -22.90 0.65
CA GLN A 374 17.46 -22.29 1.23
C GLN A 374 17.73 -20.99 2.01
N LYS A 375 18.80 -20.28 1.67
CA LYS A 375 19.15 -19.01 2.33
C LYS A 375 18.40 -17.88 1.65
N ILE A 376 17.59 -17.15 2.41
CA ILE A 376 16.84 -16.00 1.92
C ILE A 376 17.57 -14.72 2.34
N ILE A 377 17.84 -13.84 1.37
CA ILE A 377 18.52 -12.56 1.60
C ILE A 377 17.60 -11.41 1.23
N LYS A 378 17.52 -10.42 2.12
CA LYS A 378 16.90 -9.12 1.86
C LYS A 378 17.90 -8.20 1.13
N LYS A 379 17.46 -7.59 0.03
CA LYS A 379 18.22 -6.59 -0.71
C LYS A 379 17.33 -5.38 -0.96
N ASP A 380 17.73 -4.23 -0.41
CA ASP A 380 17.05 -2.97 -0.62
C ASP A 380 17.83 -2.15 -1.66
N LYS A 381 17.13 -1.68 -2.69
CA LYS A 381 17.72 -0.87 -3.77
C LYS A 381 16.96 0.44 -3.88
N LYS A 382 17.66 1.56 -3.68
CA LYS A 382 17.14 2.87 -4.03
C LYS A 382 17.02 2.96 -5.56
N MET A 383 15.85 3.33 -6.04
CA MET A 383 15.56 3.52 -7.46
C MET A 383 15.04 4.93 -7.71
N GLU A 384 15.43 5.46 -8.86
CA GLU A 384 14.82 6.65 -9.44
C GLU A 384 14.27 6.22 -10.80
N LEU A 385 12.97 6.38 -10.98
CA LEU A 385 12.24 5.92 -12.14
C LEU A 385 11.58 7.14 -12.80
N LYS A 386 11.66 7.18 -14.12
CA LYS A 386 10.88 8.13 -14.92
C LYS A 386 9.69 7.39 -15.48
N LEU A 387 8.50 7.93 -15.26
CA LEU A 387 7.28 7.40 -15.84
C LEU A 387 6.59 8.45 -16.69
N TYR A 388 5.93 8.02 -17.76
CA TYR A 388 5.12 8.89 -18.61
C TYR A 388 3.70 8.35 -18.73
N ARG A 389 2.76 9.26 -18.95
CA ARG A 389 1.33 8.99 -19.21
C ARG A 389 0.79 10.09 -20.11
N ALA A 390 -0.30 9.86 -20.85
CA ALA A 390 -0.96 10.96 -21.53
C ALA A 390 -1.49 11.99 -20.53
N ARG A 391 -1.33 13.27 -20.87
CA ARG A 391 -1.79 14.39 -20.03
C ARG A 391 -3.31 14.46 -19.91
N HIS A 392 -4.02 14.10 -20.99
CA HIS A 392 -5.48 14.09 -21.04
C HIS A 392 -6.04 12.79 -21.65
N PRO A 393 -6.01 11.67 -20.90
CA PRO A 393 -6.35 10.35 -21.45
C PRO A 393 -7.78 10.28 -22.03
N ARG A 394 -8.75 10.94 -21.37
CA ARG A 394 -10.15 10.99 -21.86
C ARG A 394 -10.31 11.74 -23.18
N ARG A 395 -9.53 12.80 -23.42
CA ARG A 395 -9.59 13.56 -24.69
C ARG A 395 -8.97 12.79 -25.85
N MET A 396 -7.96 11.97 -25.58
CA MET A 396 -7.37 11.08 -26.59
C MET A 396 -8.32 9.92 -26.94
N LYS A 397 -9.04 9.38 -25.94
CA LYS A 397 -10.11 8.39 -26.16
C LYS A 397 -11.22 8.94 -27.08
N SER A 398 -11.72 10.16 -26.83
CA SER A 398 -12.77 10.76 -27.67
C SER A 398 -12.34 11.07 -29.10
N LYS A 399 -11.03 11.13 -29.38
CA LYS A 399 -10.46 11.37 -30.72
C LYS A 399 -10.14 10.08 -31.48
N GLY A 400 -10.48 8.90 -30.95
CA GLY A 400 -10.15 7.61 -31.56
C GLY A 400 -8.65 7.26 -31.52
N GLN A 401 -7.85 7.96 -30.74
CA GLN A 401 -6.40 7.76 -30.61
C GLN A 401 -6.05 6.84 -29.42
N ALA A 402 -6.99 5.99 -29.01
CA ALA A 402 -6.80 5.02 -27.94
C ALA A 402 -5.93 3.86 -28.46
N VAL A 403 -4.64 3.86 -28.11
CA VAL A 403 -3.78 2.69 -28.30
C VAL A 403 -4.00 1.77 -27.11
N PHE A 404 -4.05 0.47 -27.36
CA PHE A 404 -4.07 -0.55 -26.31
C PHE A 404 -2.88 -1.45 -26.54
N SER A 405 -2.08 -1.69 -25.49
CA SER A 405 -0.85 -2.45 -25.58
C SER A 405 -1.06 -3.96 -25.39
N GLU A 406 -2.10 -4.35 -24.65
CA GLU A 406 -2.31 -5.73 -24.24
C GLU A 406 -2.84 -6.57 -25.41
N LYS A 407 -2.19 -7.70 -25.72
CA LYS A 407 -2.69 -8.69 -26.71
C LYS A 407 -3.70 -9.66 -26.12
N GLU A 408 -3.73 -9.78 -24.78
CA GLU A 408 -4.59 -10.66 -24.00
C GLU A 408 -5.11 -9.90 -22.75
N CYS A 409 -6.33 -10.18 -22.28
CA CYS A 409 -6.93 -9.53 -21.10
C CYS A 409 -6.20 -9.93 -19.82
N PRO A 410 -5.61 -8.99 -19.04
CA PRO A 410 -4.94 -9.24 -17.76
C PRO A 410 -5.81 -9.84 -16.64
N SER A 411 -7.08 -10.13 -16.87
CA SER A 411 -7.96 -10.79 -15.89
C SER A 411 -8.32 -12.21 -16.30
N CYS A 412 -8.52 -12.47 -17.60
CA CYS A 412 -8.97 -13.78 -18.09
C CYS A 412 -8.06 -14.43 -19.13
N GLY A 413 -7.01 -13.75 -19.61
CA GLY A 413 -6.14 -14.24 -20.68
C GLY A 413 -6.77 -14.30 -22.07
N ALA A 414 -8.01 -13.85 -22.28
CA ALA A 414 -8.64 -13.85 -23.59
C ALA A 414 -7.99 -12.83 -24.53
N ASN A 415 -7.91 -13.15 -25.83
CA ASN A 415 -7.36 -12.25 -26.84
C ASN A 415 -8.02 -10.86 -26.84
N PHE A 416 -7.20 -9.86 -27.17
CA PHE A 416 -7.54 -8.45 -27.11
C PHE A 416 -8.62 -8.05 -28.12
N MET A 417 -9.82 -7.80 -27.57
CA MET A 417 -10.92 -7.09 -28.19
C MET A 417 -11.54 -6.22 -27.09
N PRO A 418 -11.29 -4.90 -27.06
CA PRO A 418 -11.86 -4.01 -26.06
C PRO A 418 -13.24 -3.51 -26.50
N ASP A 419 -14.07 -3.21 -25.53
CA ASP A 419 -15.36 -2.60 -25.71
C ASP A 419 -15.25 -1.09 -25.98
N LYS A 420 -16.37 -0.43 -26.26
CA LYS A 420 -16.42 1.03 -26.43
C LYS A 420 -16.00 1.84 -25.20
N ASN A 421 -16.03 1.23 -24.02
CA ASN A 421 -15.53 1.76 -22.77
C ASN A 421 -14.05 1.45 -22.50
N GLY A 422 -13.42 0.65 -23.36
CA GLY A 422 -12.06 0.16 -23.22
C GLY A 422 -11.95 -1.09 -22.35
N CYS A 423 -13.02 -1.79 -22.00
CA CYS A 423 -12.94 -3.03 -21.23
C CYS A 423 -12.84 -4.25 -22.13
N CYS A 424 -12.08 -5.27 -21.75
CA CYS A 424 -12.05 -6.52 -22.48
C CYS A 424 -13.46 -7.05 -22.63
N SER A 425 -13.82 -7.30 -23.88
CA SER A 425 -15.03 -7.94 -24.30
C SER A 425 -15.32 -9.21 -23.51
N TYR A 426 -14.34 -10.11 -23.38
CA TYR A 426 -14.52 -11.36 -22.68
C TYR A 426 -14.77 -11.18 -21.18
N CYS A 427 -13.84 -10.54 -20.46
CA CYS A 427 -13.77 -10.50 -18.98
C CYS A 427 -14.37 -9.24 -18.34
N GLY A 428 -14.78 -8.24 -19.13
CA GLY A 428 -15.17 -6.92 -18.63
C GLY A 428 -14.04 -6.15 -17.93
N TYR A 429 -12.83 -6.70 -17.83
CA TYR A 429 -11.66 -6.02 -17.28
C TYR A 429 -11.43 -4.74 -18.08
N GLN A 430 -11.52 -3.56 -17.46
CA GLN A 430 -11.16 -2.33 -18.15
C GLN A 430 -9.71 -2.42 -18.65
N LEU A 431 -9.53 -2.68 -19.94
CA LEU A 431 -8.23 -2.60 -20.58
C LEU A 431 -7.89 -1.13 -20.52
N THR A 432 -6.89 -0.84 -19.71
CA THR A 432 -6.39 0.51 -19.59
C THR A 432 -5.99 0.95 -20.98
N VAL A 433 -6.65 2.00 -21.49
CA VAL A 433 -6.17 2.69 -22.67
C VAL A 433 -4.71 3.02 -22.38
N ASP A 434 -3.78 2.66 -23.26
CA ASP A 434 -2.33 2.76 -23.01
C ASP A 434 -1.94 4.20 -22.58
N ASN A 435 -2.67 5.17 -23.10
CA ASN A 435 -2.60 6.59 -22.75
C ASN A 435 -2.88 6.91 -21.25
N SER A 436 -3.55 6.03 -20.50
CA SER A 436 -3.98 6.25 -19.10
C SER A 436 -3.10 5.55 -18.06
N LYS A 437 -2.19 4.66 -18.48
CA LYS A 437 -1.21 4.01 -17.60
C LYS A 437 0.05 4.84 -17.46
N TRP A 438 0.66 4.78 -16.28
CA TRP A 438 2.05 5.22 -16.11
C TRP A 438 3.01 4.16 -16.64
N ARG A 439 3.89 4.54 -17.57
CA ARG A 439 4.86 3.66 -18.21
C ARG A 439 6.27 4.09 -17.91
N LEU A 440 7.19 3.14 -17.71
CA LEU A 440 8.61 3.44 -17.57
C LEU A 440 9.15 4.08 -18.85
N VAL A 441 9.90 5.18 -18.71
CA VAL A 441 10.65 5.81 -19.79
C VAL A 441 11.92 4.99 -20.00
N ASN A 442 11.84 3.97 -20.85
CA ASN A 442 12.89 2.98 -21.22
C ASN A 442 13.29 1.98 -20.13
N LEU A 443 13.49 0.71 -20.52
CA LEU A 443 14.26 -0.31 -19.78
C LEU A 443 15.67 -0.40 -20.37
#